data_AF-K9Z6B6-F1
#
_entry.id   AF-K9Z6B6-F1
#
_cell.length_a   1.000
_cell.length_b   1.000
_cell.length_c   1.000
_cell.angle_alpha   90.00
_cell.angle_beta   90.00
_cell.angle_gamma   90.00
#
_symmetry.space_group_name_H-M   'P 1'
#
loop_
_entity.id
_entity.type
_entity.pdbx_description
1 polymer ?
#
loop_
_entity_poly.entity_id
_entity_poly.type
_entity_poly.pdbx_seq_one_letter_code
_entity_poly.pdbx_strand_id
1 'polypeptide(L)'
;MKPISESEFNNLYQTGKLAFEKGCYRLSIENLEKACQLASFYTRVGGEARIWLVNAYEAGRETEKAIALCEELTAHPHLETRKQALKLLYILKAPQLKRPEEWMTKIPDLNADTNNLIKYNPPSNGKKIKPPPQIVLEDFSKINTKDNRFIWLSLIVSGLTLTGLLFL
;
A
#
# COMPACT_ATOMS: atom_id res chain seq x y z
N MET A 1 18.29 21.50 -23.95
CA MET A 1 18.11 20.12 -24.45
C MET A 1 18.23 19.19 -23.25
N LYS A 2 17.12 18.81 -22.60
CA LYS A 2 17.15 17.80 -21.52
C LYS A 2 17.52 16.45 -22.17
N PRO A 3 18.44 15.66 -21.59
CA PRO A 3 18.98 14.50 -22.26
C PRO A 3 17.90 13.43 -22.35
N ILE A 4 17.89 12.71 -23.47
CA ILE A 4 16.93 11.65 -23.84
C ILE A 4 16.67 10.63 -22.71
N SER A 5 17.64 10.42 -21.81
CA SER A 5 17.52 9.53 -20.64
C SER A 5 16.45 9.93 -19.64
N GLU A 6 16.19 11.22 -19.41
CA GLU A 6 15.21 11.68 -18.41
C GLU A 6 13.78 11.44 -18.90
N SER A 7 13.52 11.69 -20.19
CA SER A 7 12.22 11.40 -20.81
C SER A 7 11.96 9.90 -20.90
N GLU A 8 12.97 9.11 -21.25
CA GLU A 8 12.85 7.65 -21.35
C GLU A 8 12.61 7.01 -19.98
N PHE A 9 13.36 7.46 -18.96
CA PHE A 9 13.14 7.08 -17.57
C PHE A 9 11.68 7.32 -17.15
N ASN A 10 11.15 8.52 -17.40
CA ASN A 10 9.79 8.84 -16.99
C ASN A 10 8.76 7.96 -17.71
N ASN A 11 8.95 7.68 -18.99
CA ASN A 11 8.07 6.79 -19.73
C ASN A 11 8.06 5.37 -19.13
N LEU A 12 9.24 4.78 -18.91
CA LEU A 12 9.37 3.45 -18.32
C LEU A 12 8.80 3.40 -16.90
N TYR A 13 9.11 4.42 -16.09
CA TYR A 13 8.61 4.53 -14.72
C TYR A 13 7.09 4.61 -14.66
N GLN A 14 6.46 5.47 -15.47
CA GLN A 14 4.99 5.57 -15.50
C GLN A 14 4.34 4.31 -16.07
N THR A 15 4.91 3.72 -17.13
CA THR A 15 4.41 2.47 -17.72
C THR A 15 4.47 1.33 -16.70
N GLY A 16 5.58 1.22 -15.97
CA GLY A 16 5.76 0.24 -14.91
C GLY A 16 4.76 0.40 -13.76
N LYS A 17 4.52 1.64 -13.30
CA LYS A 17 3.50 1.92 -12.28
C LYS A 17 2.09 1.59 -12.75
N LEU A 18 1.73 2.00 -13.96
CA LEU A 18 0.41 1.73 -14.52
C LEU A 18 0.17 0.24 -14.74
N ALA A 19 1.22 -0.52 -15.12
CA ALA A 19 1.16 -1.97 -15.20
C ALA A 19 0.98 -2.62 -13.81
N PHE A 20 1.63 -2.09 -12.78
CA PHE A 20 1.46 -2.54 -11.40
C PHE A 20 0.00 -2.35 -10.95
N GLU A 21 -0.56 -1.16 -11.16
CA GLU A 21 -1.95 -0.82 -10.78
C GLU A 21 -2.98 -1.71 -11.50
N LYS A 22 -2.66 -2.20 -12.70
CA LYS A 22 -3.50 -3.15 -13.45
C LYS A 22 -3.30 -4.62 -13.06
N GLY A 23 -2.40 -4.93 -12.13
CA GLY A 23 -2.06 -6.30 -11.76
C GLY A 23 -1.14 -7.02 -12.76
N CYS A 24 -0.60 -6.33 -13.77
CA CYS A 24 0.32 -6.88 -14.75
C CYS A 24 1.76 -6.89 -14.21
N TYR A 25 2.00 -7.62 -13.11
CA TYR A 25 3.24 -7.51 -12.32
C TYR A 25 4.52 -7.84 -13.11
N ARG A 26 4.49 -8.83 -14.01
CA ARG A 26 5.67 -9.16 -14.84
C ARG A 26 6.08 -8.00 -15.76
N LEU A 27 5.10 -7.33 -16.39
CA LEU A 27 5.36 -6.16 -17.22
C LEU A 27 5.82 -4.97 -16.37
N SER A 28 5.25 -4.82 -15.17
CA SER A 28 5.68 -3.80 -14.21
C SER A 28 7.15 -3.96 -13.83
N ILE A 29 7.56 -5.16 -13.43
CA ILE A 29 8.95 -5.50 -13.09
C ILE A 29 9.89 -5.14 -14.24
N GLU A 30 9.59 -5.60 -15.46
CA GLU A 30 10.46 -5.36 -16.62
C GLU A 30 10.68 -3.87 -16.90
N ASN A 31 9.61 -3.06 -16.85
CA ASN A 31 9.71 -1.62 -17.09
C ASN A 31 10.43 -0.90 -15.95
N LEU A 32 10.15 -1.28 -14.70
CA LEU A 32 10.78 -0.67 -13.52
C LEU A 32 12.26 -1.03 -13.39
N GLU A 33 12.67 -2.24 -13.77
CA GLU A 33 14.09 -2.62 -13.86
C GLU A 33 14.84 -1.74 -14.87
N LYS A 34 14.29 -1.57 -16.08
CA LYS A 34 14.84 -0.67 -17.10
C LYS A 34 14.90 0.78 -16.60
N ALA A 35 13.85 1.26 -15.95
CA ALA A 35 13.86 2.60 -15.33
C ALA A 35 14.95 2.73 -14.25
N CYS A 36 15.13 1.72 -13.41
CA CYS A 36 16.16 1.73 -12.36
C CYS A 36 17.59 1.72 -12.92
N GLN A 37 17.81 1.15 -14.12
CA GLN A 37 19.11 1.21 -14.80
C GLN A 37 19.43 2.63 -15.31
N LEU A 38 18.42 3.40 -15.70
CA LEU A 38 18.60 4.78 -16.18
C LEU A 38 18.75 5.81 -15.04
N ALA A 39 18.25 5.50 -13.85
CA ALA A 39 18.32 6.38 -12.68
C ALA A 39 19.40 5.97 -11.68
N SER A 40 20.30 6.89 -11.34
CA SER A 40 21.31 6.70 -10.31
C SER A 40 20.68 6.31 -8.97
N PHE A 41 21.23 5.27 -8.35
CA PHE A 41 20.76 4.72 -7.09
C PHE A 41 20.60 5.79 -6.01
N TYR A 42 21.56 6.71 -5.89
CA TYR A 42 21.63 7.69 -4.80
C TYR A 42 20.67 8.88 -4.93
N THR A 43 19.90 8.95 -6.02
CA THR A 43 18.98 10.06 -6.26
C THR A 43 17.61 9.78 -5.67
N ARG A 44 16.86 10.82 -5.29
CA ARG A 44 15.48 10.67 -4.80
C ARG A 44 14.62 9.86 -5.78
N VAL A 45 14.67 10.20 -7.07
CA VAL A 45 13.88 9.57 -8.13
C VAL A 45 14.31 8.11 -8.34
N GLY A 46 15.61 7.81 -8.29
CA GLY A 46 16.13 6.44 -8.37
C GLY A 46 15.73 5.58 -7.17
N GLY A 47 15.68 6.16 -5.97
CA GLY A 47 15.15 5.51 -4.77
C GLY A 47 13.66 5.22 -4.86
N GLU A 48 12.84 6.19 -5.30
CA GLU A 48 11.40 6.01 -5.50
C GLU A 48 11.09 4.90 -6.52
N ALA A 49 11.80 4.86 -7.65
CA ALA A 49 11.64 3.81 -8.66
C ALA A 49 11.95 2.41 -8.10
N ARG A 50 12.99 2.30 -7.27
CA ARG A 50 13.36 1.03 -6.63
C ARG A 50 12.36 0.61 -5.55
N ILE A 51 11.75 1.55 -4.83
CA ILE A 51 10.63 1.23 -3.92
C ILE A 51 9.43 0.66 -4.70
N TRP A 52 9.10 1.22 -5.87
CA TRP A 52 8.09 0.64 -6.75
C TRP A 52 8.48 -0.76 -7.24
N LEU A 53 9.75 -0.97 -7.57
CA LEU A 53 10.27 -2.27 -7.99
C LEU A 53 10.18 -3.32 -6.87
N VAL A 54 10.47 -2.96 -5.62
CA VAL A 54 10.27 -3.85 -4.45
C VAL A 54 8.82 -4.34 -4.39
N ASN A 55 7.84 -3.43 -4.47
CA ASN A 55 6.43 -3.80 -4.44
C ASN A 55 6.06 -4.69 -5.63
N ALA A 56 6.61 -4.40 -6.82
CA ALA A 56 6.38 -5.21 -8.02
C ALA A 56 6.95 -6.64 -7.87
N TYR A 57 8.14 -6.80 -7.30
CA TYR A 57 8.71 -8.12 -7.00
C TYR A 57 7.87 -8.91 -6.00
N GLU A 58 7.40 -8.28 -4.92
CA GLU A 58 6.53 -8.95 -3.94
C GLU A 58 5.21 -9.42 -4.57
N ALA A 59 4.55 -8.54 -5.32
CA ALA A 59 3.32 -8.87 -6.05
C ALA A 59 3.54 -9.95 -7.13
N GLY A 60 4.73 -9.96 -7.74
CA GLY A 60 5.19 -10.96 -8.70
C GLY A 60 5.65 -12.29 -8.09
N ARG A 61 5.53 -12.49 -6.78
CA ARG A 61 6.03 -13.67 -6.03
C ARG A 61 7.55 -13.83 -6.02
N GLU A 62 8.31 -12.80 -6.36
CA GLU A 62 9.77 -12.75 -6.30
C GLU A 62 10.25 -12.18 -4.95
N THR A 63 9.75 -12.74 -3.85
CA THR A 63 9.92 -12.21 -2.49
C THR A 63 11.39 -12.05 -2.08
N GLU A 64 12.26 -12.98 -2.49
CA GLU A 64 13.69 -12.91 -2.16
C GLU A 64 14.37 -11.68 -2.78
N LYS A 65 14.05 -11.35 -4.05
CA LYS A 65 14.55 -10.13 -4.70
C LYS A 65 14.00 -8.87 -4.06
N ALA A 66 12.72 -8.90 -3.67
CA ALA A 66 12.10 -7.79 -2.95
C ALA A 66 12.83 -7.50 -1.62
N ILE A 67 13.15 -8.55 -0.84
CA ILE A 67 13.88 -8.44 0.42
C ILE A 67 15.28 -7.89 0.18
N ALA A 68 16.05 -8.47 -0.75
CA ALA A 68 17.42 -8.05 -1.03
C ALA A 68 17.49 -6.56 -1.45
N LEU A 69 16.60 -6.14 -2.37
CA LEU A 69 16.52 -4.75 -2.80
C LEU A 69 16.10 -3.81 -1.64
N CYS A 70 15.18 -4.24 -0.78
CA CYS A 70 14.81 -3.50 0.42
C CYS A 70 15.98 -3.30 1.37
N GLU A 71 16.78 -4.34 1.61
CA GLU A 71 17.98 -4.27 2.46
C GLU A 71 18.97 -3.22 1.94
N GLU A 72 19.26 -3.22 0.63
CA GLU A 72 20.11 -2.21 0.01
C GLU A 72 19.57 -0.78 0.21
N LEU A 73 18.25 -0.59 0.04
CA LEU A 73 17.61 0.72 0.18
C LEU A 73 17.58 1.24 1.62
N THR A 74 17.80 0.39 2.63
CA THR A 74 17.93 0.86 4.03
C THR A 74 19.14 1.77 4.24
N ALA A 75 20.18 1.67 3.39
CA ALA A 75 21.37 2.51 3.42
C ALA A 75 21.31 3.72 2.46
N HIS A 76 20.16 3.94 1.79
CA HIS A 76 20.01 4.99 0.78
C HIS A 76 20.20 6.40 1.37
N PRO A 77 20.84 7.37 0.68
CA PRO A 77 21.10 8.71 1.23
C PRO A 77 19.82 9.53 1.51
N HIS A 78 18.77 9.32 0.72
CA HIS A 78 17.47 9.97 0.93
C HIS A 78 16.69 9.32 2.08
N LEU A 79 16.28 10.15 3.06
CA LEU A 79 15.70 9.71 4.32
C LEU A 79 14.32 9.03 4.15
N GLU A 80 13.47 9.54 3.26
CA GLU A 80 12.15 8.93 3.03
C GLU A 80 12.25 7.55 2.36
N THR A 81 13.19 7.38 1.43
CA THR A 81 13.46 6.06 0.83
C THR A 81 13.90 5.05 1.88
N ARG A 82 14.79 5.43 2.81
CA ARG A 82 15.20 4.54 3.92
C ARG A 82 14.02 4.14 4.80
N LYS A 83 13.18 5.11 5.19
CA LYS A 83 12.00 4.85 6.03
C LYS A 83 11.05 3.87 5.34
N GLN A 84 10.77 4.08 4.06
CA GLN A 84 9.91 3.19 3.28
C GLN A 84 10.52 1.78 3.17
N ALA A 85 11.80 1.69 2.85
CA ALA A 85 12.51 0.42 2.75
C ALA A 85 12.50 -0.36 4.06
N LEU A 86 12.77 0.29 5.20
CA LEU A 86 12.71 -0.34 6.53
C LEU A 86 11.32 -0.89 6.86
N LYS A 87 10.26 -0.13 6.54
CA LYS A 87 8.88 -0.56 6.76
C LYS A 87 8.52 -1.77 5.89
N LEU A 88 8.88 -1.73 4.62
CA LEU A 88 8.65 -2.85 3.70
C LEU A 88 9.43 -4.08 4.14
N LEU A 89 10.71 -3.93 4.49
CA LEU A 89 11.55 -5.02 4.98
C LEU A 89 10.97 -5.69 6.23
N TYR A 90 10.43 -4.90 7.17
CA TYR A 90 9.75 -5.43 8.35
C TYR A 90 8.54 -6.29 7.98
N ILE A 91 7.72 -5.86 7.01
CA ILE A 91 6.56 -6.62 6.53
C ILE A 91 7.00 -7.90 5.83
N LEU A 92 7.98 -7.81 4.91
CA LEU A 92 8.44 -8.93 4.11
C LEU A 92 9.11 -10.03 4.95
N LYS A 93 9.78 -9.67 6.04
CA LYS A 93 10.44 -10.61 6.96
C LYS A 93 9.56 -11.04 8.14
N ALA A 94 8.31 -10.60 8.20
CA ALA A 94 7.43 -10.96 9.31
C ALA A 94 7.25 -12.48 9.39
N PRO A 95 7.36 -13.09 10.58
CA PRO A 95 7.18 -14.53 10.72
C PRO A 95 5.72 -14.91 10.45
N GLN A 96 5.53 -16.06 9.80
CA GLN A 96 4.21 -16.61 9.57
C GLN A 96 3.53 -16.93 10.91
N LEU A 97 2.28 -16.49 11.06
CA LEU A 97 1.48 -16.80 12.23
C LEU A 97 1.18 -18.30 12.28
N LYS A 98 1.39 -18.92 13.43
CA LYS A 98 0.95 -20.30 13.68
C LYS A 98 -0.58 -20.32 13.62
N ARG A 99 -1.14 -21.20 12.78
CA ARG A 99 -2.59 -21.42 12.68
C ARG A 99 -2.90 -22.84 13.17
N PRO A 100 -3.22 -23.03 14.46
CA PRO A 100 -3.58 -24.34 15.01
C PRO A 100 -4.79 -24.93 14.27
N GLU A 101 -4.77 -26.24 14.01
CA GLU A 101 -5.90 -26.91 13.33
C GLU A 101 -7.20 -26.81 14.13
N GLU A 102 -7.11 -26.77 15.47
CA GLU A 102 -8.25 -26.60 16.37
C GLU A 102 -9.04 -25.30 16.14
N TRP A 103 -8.43 -24.27 15.54
CA TRP A 103 -9.09 -23.01 15.21
C TRP A 103 -9.53 -22.92 13.74
N MET A 104 -9.21 -23.93 12.94
CA MET A 104 -9.45 -23.95 11.50
C MET A 104 -10.57 -24.94 11.16
N THR A 105 -11.61 -24.47 10.49
CA THR A 105 -12.59 -25.36 9.85
C THR A 105 -11.98 -25.94 8.58
N LYS A 106 -11.92 -27.27 8.46
CA LYS A 106 -11.43 -27.94 7.23
C LYS A 106 -12.47 -27.79 6.13
N ILE A 107 -12.06 -27.26 4.98
CA ILE A 107 -12.89 -27.24 3.78
C ILE A 107 -12.86 -28.68 3.21
N PRO A 108 -14.02 -29.34 3.04
CA PRO A 108 -14.06 -30.67 2.46
C PRO A 108 -13.58 -30.64 1.01
N ASP A 109 -12.95 -31.71 0.55
CA ASP A 109 -12.57 -31.86 -0.86
C ASP A 109 -13.83 -31.93 -1.72
N LEU A 110 -14.02 -30.91 -2.56
CA LEU A 110 -15.19 -30.77 -3.41
C LEU A 110 -15.13 -31.66 -4.66
N ASN A 111 -13.96 -32.24 -4.96
CA ASN A 111 -13.77 -33.13 -6.11
C ASN A 111 -13.90 -34.62 -5.73
N ALA A 112 -13.88 -34.94 -4.43
CA ALA A 112 -14.14 -36.27 -3.92
C ALA A 112 -15.66 -36.50 -3.84
N ASP A 113 -16.17 -37.43 -4.64
CA ASP A 113 -17.55 -37.93 -4.68
C ASP A 113 -18.63 -37.01 -5.27
N THR A 114 -18.69 -36.97 -6.60
CA THR A 114 -19.86 -36.47 -7.38
C THR A 114 -21.14 -37.31 -7.18
N ASN A 115 -21.06 -38.46 -6.49
CA ASN A 115 -22.19 -39.37 -6.27
C ASN A 115 -23.00 -39.09 -5.00
N ASN A 116 -22.49 -38.27 -4.08
CA ASN A 116 -23.29 -37.72 -3.00
C ASN A 116 -23.74 -36.33 -3.43
N LEU A 117 -24.82 -36.30 -4.24
CA LEU A 117 -25.60 -35.09 -4.46
C LEU A 117 -25.76 -34.41 -3.11
N ILE A 118 -25.19 -33.21 -2.97
CA ILE A 118 -25.37 -32.36 -1.80
C ILE A 118 -26.88 -32.28 -1.58
N LYS A 119 -27.39 -33.05 -0.60
CA LYS A 119 -28.76 -32.92 -0.15
C LYS A 119 -28.78 -31.57 0.54
N TYR A 120 -29.16 -30.55 -0.23
CA TYR A 120 -29.55 -29.27 0.31
C TYR A 120 -30.67 -29.56 1.31
N ASN A 121 -30.32 -29.64 2.59
CA ASN A 121 -31.31 -29.60 3.65
C ASN A 121 -31.70 -28.13 3.74
N PRO A 122 -32.91 -27.75 3.29
CA PRO A 122 -33.39 -26.40 3.55
C PRO A 122 -33.29 -26.15 5.05
N PRO A 123 -32.94 -24.92 5.46
CA PRO A 123 -32.88 -24.59 6.88
C PRO A 123 -34.19 -25.05 7.53
N SER A 124 -34.08 -25.95 8.51
CA SER A 124 -35.22 -26.29 9.38
C SER A 124 -35.76 -24.97 9.90
N ASN A 125 -37.00 -24.65 9.52
CA ASN A 125 -37.76 -23.52 10.01
C ASN A 125 -37.66 -23.52 11.54
N GLY A 126 -36.79 -22.71 12.13
CA GLY A 126 -36.69 -22.66 13.60
C GLY A 126 -35.44 -22.04 14.22
N LYS A 127 -34.26 -22.03 13.56
CA LYS A 127 -33.10 -21.33 14.15
C LYS A 127 -33.09 -19.87 13.69
N LYS A 128 -33.60 -18.98 14.56
CA LYS A 128 -33.38 -17.53 14.47
C LYS A 128 -31.88 -17.28 14.41
N ILE A 129 -31.35 -17.02 13.21
CA ILE A 129 -30.01 -16.51 13.01
C ILE A 129 -29.97 -15.19 13.78
N LYS A 130 -29.12 -15.11 14.82
CA LYS A 130 -28.90 -13.83 15.51
C LYS A 130 -28.36 -12.85 14.47
N PRO A 131 -28.98 -11.66 14.31
CA PRO A 131 -28.47 -10.69 13.36
C PRO A 131 -27.01 -10.38 13.71
N PRO A 132 -26.12 -10.21 12.71
CA PRO A 132 -24.76 -9.75 12.96
C PRO A 132 -24.82 -8.46 13.80
N PRO A 133 -23.87 -8.23 14.71
CA PRO A 133 -23.82 -7.02 15.50
C PRO A 133 -23.86 -5.82 14.55
N GLN A 134 -24.95 -5.07 14.62
CA GLN A 134 -25.13 -3.89 13.79
C GLN A 134 -24.12 -2.85 14.28
N ILE A 135 -23.28 -2.36 13.37
CA ILE A 135 -22.45 -1.19 13.63
C ILE A 135 -23.45 -0.05 13.84
N VAL A 136 -23.65 0.35 15.10
CA VAL A 136 -24.48 1.52 15.42
C VAL A 136 -23.73 2.72 14.84
N LEU A 137 -24.28 3.29 13.77
CA LEU A 137 -23.78 4.54 13.22
C LEU A 137 -23.84 5.57 14.34
N GLU A 138 -22.68 6.04 14.79
CA GLU A 138 -22.61 7.10 15.78
C GLU A 138 -23.32 8.34 15.24
N ASP A 139 -24.20 8.89 16.06
CA ASP A 139 -24.97 10.06 15.70
C ASP A 139 -24.06 11.30 15.60
N PHE A 140 -23.77 11.71 14.37
CA PHE A 140 -22.93 12.87 14.06
C PHE A 140 -23.44 14.18 14.68
N SER A 141 -24.70 14.24 15.14
CA SER A 141 -25.24 15.42 15.83
C SER A 141 -24.65 15.63 17.23
N LYS A 142 -24.03 14.60 17.83
CA LYS A 142 -23.35 14.70 19.13
C LYS A 142 -21.92 15.22 19.04
N ILE A 143 -21.39 15.40 17.84
CA ILE A 143 -20.03 15.92 17.65
C ILE A 143 -20.05 17.42 17.94
N ASN A 144 -19.10 17.89 18.74
CA ASN A 144 -18.94 19.30 19.04
C ASN A 144 -18.50 20.06 17.78
N THR A 145 -19.45 20.75 17.13
CA THR A 145 -19.25 21.58 15.94
C THR A 145 -19.05 23.06 16.25
N LYS A 146 -18.90 23.43 17.54
CA LYS A 146 -18.66 24.82 17.91
C LYS A 146 -17.31 25.26 17.35
N ASP A 147 -17.32 26.42 16.69
CA ASP A 147 -16.10 27.06 16.22
C ASP A 147 -15.24 27.48 17.43
N ASN A 148 -14.00 26.98 17.46
CA ASN A 148 -13.03 27.27 18.52
C ASN A 148 -12.39 28.66 18.38
N ARG A 149 -12.85 29.52 17.45
CA ARG A 149 -12.32 30.87 17.14
C ARG A 149 -10.85 30.90 16.71
N PHE A 150 -10.18 29.76 16.75
CA PHE A 150 -8.78 29.56 16.42
C PHE A 150 -8.48 29.89 14.95
N ILE A 151 -9.43 29.60 14.06
CA ILE A 151 -9.30 29.91 12.63
C ILE A 151 -9.19 31.42 12.44
N TRP A 152 -10.04 32.19 13.12
CA TRP A 152 -10.05 33.65 13.03
C TRP A 152 -8.78 34.26 13.64
N LEU A 153 -8.34 33.75 14.78
CA LEU A 153 -7.07 34.15 15.41
C LEU A 153 -5.88 33.86 14.50
N SER A 154 -5.84 32.67 13.88
CA SER A 154 -4.76 32.26 12.98
C SER A 154 -4.69 33.15 11.74
N LEU A 155 -5.84 33.53 11.17
CA LEU A 155 -5.92 34.45 10.04
C LEU A 155 -5.41 35.85 10.38
N ILE A 156 -5.75 36.40 11.55
CA ILE A 156 -5.23 37.70 11.98
C ILE A 156 -3.72 37.66 12.13
N VAL A 157 -3.20 36.65 12.84
CA VAL A 157 -1.76 36.53 13.08
C VAL A 157 -1.02 36.40 11.75
N SER A 158 -1.53 35.59 10.83
CA SER A 158 -0.93 35.41 9.50
C SER A 158 -1.00 36.68 8.65
N GLY A 159 -2.07 37.47 8.78
CA GLY A 159 -2.20 38.77 8.12
C GLY A 159 -1.18 39.77 8.65
N LEU A 160 -1.03 39.87 9.97
CA LEU A 160 -0.08 40.77 10.63
C LEU A 160 1.37 40.42 10.32
N THR A 161 1.71 39.13 10.22
CA THR A 161 3.08 38.72 9.86
C THR A 161 3.39 39.07 8.41
N LEU A 162 2.45 38.88 7.48
CA LEU A 162 2.63 39.24 6.08
C LEU A 162 2.72 40.74 5.86
N THR A 163 1.88 41.54 6.53
CA THR A 163 1.97 43.00 6.44
C THR A 163 3.24 43.52 7.09
N GLY A 164 3.63 43.00 8.24
CA GLY A 164 4.88 43.35 8.90
C GLY A 164 6.12 43.06 8.04
N LEU A 165 6.12 41.95 7.30
CA LEU A 165 7.19 41.61 6.35
C LEU A 165 7.19 42.49 5.09
N LEU A 166 6.04 43.02 4.67
CA LEU A 166 5.93 43.91 3.50
C LEU A 166 6.35 45.35 3.80
N PHE A 167 6.26 45.78 5.06
CA PHE A 167 6.62 47.13 5.52
C PHE A 167 8.02 47.21 6.15
N LEU A 168 8.78 46.12 6.17
CA LEU A 168 10.18 46.04 6.55
C LEU A 168 11.09 46.10 5.32
#